data_AF-A0AB35X4L1-F1
#
_entry.id   AF-A0AB35X4L1-F1
#
_cell.length_a   1.000
_cell.length_b   1.000
_cell.length_c   1.000
_cell.angle_alpha   90.00
_cell.angle_beta   90.00
_cell.angle_gamma   90.00
#
_symmetry.space_group_name_H-M   'P 1'
#
loop_
_entity.id
_entity.type
_entity.pdbx_description
1 polymer ?
#
loop_
_entity_poly.entity_id
_entity_poly.type
_entity_poly.pdbx_seq_one_letter_code
_entity_poly.pdbx_strand_id
1 'polypeptide(L)' 'MKKVILAVLVSMAFVSAASACPKGTHPHGGTGSHHAGGTCY' A
#
# COMPACT_ATOMS: atom_id res chain seq x y z
N MET A 1 -13.99 -8.94 25.30
CA MET A 1 -14.04 -9.47 23.92
C MET A 1 -14.36 -8.40 22.86
N LYS A 2 -15.43 -7.60 23.02
CA LYS A 2 -15.80 -6.56 22.03
C LYS A 2 -14.71 -5.53 21.69
N LYS A 3 -13.85 -5.18 22.65
CA LYS A 3 -12.73 -4.24 22.46
C LYS A 3 -11.62 -4.80 21.57
N VAL A 4 -11.40 -6.12 21.62
CA VAL A 4 -10.38 -6.82 20.82
C VAL A 4 -10.82 -6.87 19.35
N ILE A 5 -12.09 -7.20 19.12
CA ILE A 5 -12.69 -7.23 17.78
C ILE A 5 -12.57 -5.85 17.10
N LEU A 6 -12.84 -4.78 17.86
CA LEU A 6 -12.73 -3.41 17.34
C LEU A 6 -11.28 -3.03 16.96
N ALA A 7 -10.29 -3.46 17.76
CA ALA A 7 -8.88 -3.20 17.47
C ALA A 7 -8.40 -3.90 16.18
N VAL A 8 -8.83 -5.15 15.96
CA VAL A 8 -8.51 -5.90 14.75
C VAL A 8 -9.11 -5.24 13.51
N LEU A 9 -10.36 -4.79 13.58
CA LEU A 9 -11.03 -4.12 12.46
C LEU A 9 -10.36 -2.78 12.10
N VAL A 10 -9.94 -2.00 13.09
CA VAL A 10 -9.21 -0.75 12.87
C VAL A 10 -7.86 -1.02 12.19
N SER A 11 -7.13 -2.07 12.61
CA SER A 11 -5.82 -2.38 12.02
C SER A 11 -5.90 -2.81 10.54
N MET A 12 -6.99 -3.44 10.12
CA MET A 12 -7.19 -3.86 8.73
C MET A 12 -7.41 -2.67 7.78
N ALA A 13 -7.91 -1.53 8.28
CA ALA A 13 -8.21 -0.36 7.47
C ALA A 13 -6.95 0.38 6.95
N PHE A 14 -5.76 0.04 7.45
CA PHE A 14 -4.49 0.66 7.04
C PHE A 14 -3.72 -0.15 5.98
N VAL A 15 -4.35 -1.17 5.39
CA VAL A 15 -3.74 -1.86 4.25
C VAL A 15 -3.66 -0.90 3.07
N SER A 16 -2.46 -0.40 2.81
CA SER A 16 -2.21 0.56 1.73
C SER A 16 -2.46 -0.13 0.39
N ALA A 17 -3.36 0.43 -0.41
CA ALA A 17 -3.63 -0.04 -1.75
C ALA A 17 -2.38 0.18 -2.62
N ALA A 18 -1.74 -0.90 -3.07
CA ALA A 18 -0.70 -0.81 -4.09
C ALA A 18 -1.38 -0.50 -5.43
N SER A 19 -1.39 0.77 -5.82
CA SER A 19 -1.82 1.21 -7.15
C SER A 19 -0.71 0.95 -8.16
N ALA A 20 -0.98 0.12 -9.17
CA ALA A 20 -0.10 -0.02 -10.33
C ALA A 20 -0.03 1.31 -11.11
N CYS A 21 1.14 1.62 -11.66
CA CYS A 21 1.30 2.81 -12.50
C CYS A 21 0.42 2.72 -13.76
N PRO A 22 -0.10 3.85 -14.26
CA PRO A 22 -0.82 3.87 -15.53
C PRO A 22 0.06 3.35 -16.67
N LYS A 23 -0.59 2.77 -17.69
CA LYS A 23 0.11 2.18 -18.84
C LYS A 23 1.08 3.19 -19.47
N GLY A 24 2.33 2.77 -19.68
CA GLY A 24 3.37 3.61 -20.28
C GLY A 24 4.20 4.42 -19.29
N THR A 25 3.91 4.34 -17.98
CA THR A 25 4.72 4.96 -16.92
C THR A 25 5.34 3.89 -16.03
N HIS A 26 6.49 4.19 -15.43
CA HIS A 26 7.17 3.30 -14.49
C HIS A 26 7.34 3.99 -13.14
N PRO A 27 7.33 3.24 -12.02
CA PRO A 27 7.60 3.82 -10.72
C PRO A 27 9.04 4.32 -10.68
N HIS A 28 9.21 5.61 -10.39
CA HIS A 28 10.51 6.22 -10.17
C HIS A 28 10.80 6.33 -8.67
N GLY A 29 12.02 5.96 -8.27
CA GLY A 29 12.44 5.90 -6.86
C GLY A 29 11.98 4.60 -6.16
N GLY A 30 12.13 4.57 -4.83
CA GLY A 30 11.83 3.39 -4.00
C GLY A 30 13.02 2.43 -3.82
N THR A 31 12.84 1.42 -2.95
CA THR A 31 13.90 0.47 -2.57
C THR A 31 14.05 -0.70 -3.56
N GLY A 32 13.51 -0.57 -4.78
CA GLY A 32 13.67 -1.53 -5.87
C GLY A 32 12.36 -1.98 -6.52
N SER A 33 12.45 -2.62 -7.68
CA SER A 33 11.31 -3.02 -8.53
C SER A 33 10.30 -3.98 -7.89
N HIS A 34 10.64 -4.58 -6.74
CA HIS A 34 9.80 -5.55 -6.02
C HIS A 34 9.47 -5.11 -4.58
N HIS A 35 9.94 -3.93 -4.15
CA HIS A 35 9.65 -3.35 -2.83
C HIS A 35 8.63 -2.21 -2.99
N ALA A 36 7.74 -2.05 -1.99
CA ALA A 36 6.73 -1.01 -2.01
C ALA A 36 7.36 0.39 -1.99
N GLY A 37 6.91 1.27 -2.89
CA GLY A 37 7.32 2.68 -2.96
C GLY A 37 7.82 3.10 -4.35
N GLY A 38 7.69 4.39 -4.63
CA GLY A 38 7.97 5.01 -5.93
C GLY A 38 6.78 5.83 -6.40
N THR A 39 7.03 6.84 -7.24
CA THR A 39 5.97 7.69 -7.80
C THR A 39 5.89 7.43 -9.30
N CYS A 40 4.67 7.27 -9.80
CA CYS A 40 4.39 7.14 -11.23
C CYS A 40 4.28 8.54 -11.84
N TYR A 41 5.09 8.85 -12.86
CA TYR A 41 4.97 10.03 -13.71
C TYR A 41 5.45 9.71 -15.12
#